data_AF-A0A916JK71-F1
#
_entry.id   AF-A0A916JK71-F1
#
_cell.length_a   1.000
_cell.length_b   1.000
_cell.length_c   1.000
_cell.angle_alpha   90.00
_cell.angle_beta   90.00
_cell.angle_gamma   90.00
#
_symmetry.space_group_name_H-M   'P 1'
#
loop_
_entity.id
_entity.type
_entity.pdbx_description
1 polymer ?
#
loop_
_entity_poly.entity_id
_entity_poly.type
_entity_poly.pdbx_seq_one_letter_code
_entity_poly.pdbx_strand_id
1 'polypeptide(L)'
;MNLKKITLIAAGLVIGSASVNAQAVRDRNVVPVAVNLNEVLRMTITNGGNIEFTFNSIDDYRDGLSGDAATSGSANPATSDPMYVTDFTIASSTRWELSYGSEEATFIGTDNPANTLSLDNVGFNLASNGTHAFLTELTSAPTTDGTVIADLDVFPVVLITDNGNVLSSAGDVTDNDFTITWRCGTTEGDMNATSILEQDPSPTPDRYITNVLFELASL
;
A
#
# COMPACT_ATOMS: atom_id res chain seq x y z
N MET A 1 33.90 -69.93 -77.77
CA MET A 1 34.69 -68.79 -78.28
C MET A 1 33.70 -67.69 -78.65
N ASN A 2 33.57 -66.54 -77.98
CA ASN A 2 34.60 -65.77 -77.29
C ASN A 2 34.12 -65.18 -75.94
N LEU A 3 34.85 -65.58 -74.90
CA LEU A 3 34.78 -65.27 -73.47
C LEU A 3 34.98 -63.77 -73.12
N LYS A 4 34.92 -62.87 -74.09
CA LYS A 4 35.25 -61.44 -73.92
C LYS A 4 34.02 -60.54 -73.78
N LYS A 5 32.81 -61.12 -73.77
CA LYS A 5 31.53 -60.40 -73.62
C LYS A 5 30.88 -60.54 -72.22
N ILE A 6 31.49 -61.26 -71.27
CA ILE A 6 30.88 -61.55 -69.95
C ILE A 6 31.66 -60.91 -68.78
N THR A 7 32.89 -60.45 -69.00
CA THR A 7 33.74 -59.88 -67.92
C THR A 7 33.50 -58.39 -67.65
N LEU A 8 32.76 -57.68 -68.50
CA LEU A 8 32.39 -56.28 -68.24
C LEU A 8 31.01 -56.10 -67.60
N ILE A 9 30.19 -57.17 -67.51
CA ILE A 9 28.86 -57.13 -66.88
C ILE A 9 28.91 -57.72 -65.46
N ALA A 10 29.98 -58.44 -65.11
CA ALA A 10 30.18 -59.09 -63.81
C ALA A 10 31.33 -58.47 -62.96
N ALA A 11 31.79 -57.26 -63.32
CA ALA A 11 32.72 -56.46 -62.53
C ALA A 11 32.01 -55.21 -62.01
N GLY A 12 31.32 -55.35 -60.88
CA GLY A 12 30.93 -54.21 -60.04
C GLY A 12 29.43 -53.98 -59.80
N LEU A 13 28.53 -54.88 -60.22
CA LEU A 13 27.12 -54.89 -59.77
C LEU A 13 26.96 -55.22 -58.27
N VAL A 14 28.03 -55.21 -57.47
CA VAL A 14 27.99 -55.41 -56.01
C VAL A 14 28.97 -54.45 -55.32
N ILE A 15 28.69 -53.16 -55.46
CA ILE A 15 28.82 -52.16 -54.37
C ILE A 15 27.51 -51.36 -54.45
N GLY A 16 26.35 -51.93 -54.14
CA GLY A 16 26.09 -52.65 -52.90
C GLY A 16 26.12 -51.62 -51.77
N SER A 17 25.00 -50.92 -51.58
CA SER A 17 24.71 -50.09 -50.40
C SER A 17 25.63 -48.90 -50.13
N ALA A 18 25.78 -47.97 -51.07
CA ALA A 18 25.87 -46.57 -50.64
C ALA A 18 24.44 -46.14 -50.30
N SER A 19 24.00 -46.45 -49.07
CA SER A 19 22.82 -45.80 -48.49
C SER A 19 23.04 -44.30 -48.65
N VAL A 20 22.33 -43.71 -49.62
CA VAL A 20 22.26 -42.26 -49.77
C VAL A 20 21.44 -41.80 -48.57
N ASN A 21 22.10 -41.64 -47.44
CA ASN A 21 21.59 -40.84 -46.35
C ASN A 21 21.64 -39.41 -46.85
N ALA A 22 20.68 -39.03 -47.71
CA ALA A 22 20.39 -37.64 -47.97
C ALA A 22 19.94 -37.05 -46.64
N GLN A 23 20.91 -36.61 -45.83
CA GLN A 23 20.63 -35.94 -44.58
C GLN A 23 19.90 -34.65 -44.95
N ALA A 24 18.72 -34.43 -44.37
CA ALA A 24 17.99 -33.19 -44.55
C ALA A 24 18.89 -32.03 -44.11
N VAL A 25 19.34 -31.19 -45.06
CA VAL A 25 20.07 -29.96 -44.77
C VAL A 25 19.05 -28.95 -44.28
N ARG A 26 18.98 -28.74 -42.97
CA ARG A 26 18.14 -27.71 -42.35
C ARG A 26 19.00 -26.51 -42.02
N ASP A 27 18.71 -25.38 -42.65
CA ASP A 27 19.22 -24.07 -42.23
C ASP A 27 18.42 -23.59 -41.01
N ARG A 28 19.11 -23.12 -39.98
CA ARG A 28 18.48 -22.66 -38.73
C ARG A 28 19.09 -21.34 -38.31
N ASN A 29 18.31 -20.29 -38.46
CA ASN A 29 18.60 -18.97 -37.91
C ASN A 29 17.99 -18.88 -36.50
N VAL A 30 18.74 -18.30 -35.56
CA VAL A 30 18.32 -18.13 -34.16
C VAL A 30 18.35 -16.64 -33.85
N VAL A 31 17.23 -16.10 -33.36
CA VAL A 31 17.17 -14.75 -32.78
C VAL A 31 16.99 -14.92 -31.27
N PRO A 32 18.02 -14.65 -30.45
CA PRO A 32 17.84 -14.65 -29.01
C PRO A 32 17.00 -13.43 -28.61
N VAL A 33 15.90 -13.68 -27.92
CA VAL A 33 15.05 -12.65 -27.31
C VAL A 33 15.17 -12.76 -25.81
N ALA A 34 15.41 -11.64 -25.13
CA ALA A 34 15.43 -11.56 -23.67
C ALA A 34 14.51 -10.43 -23.21
N VAL A 35 13.86 -10.64 -22.07
CA VAL A 35 13.00 -9.66 -21.38
C VAL A 35 13.49 -9.56 -19.94
N ASN A 36 13.58 -8.34 -19.43
CA ASN A 36 13.89 -8.06 -18.03
C ASN A 36 12.77 -7.16 -17.47
N LEU A 37 12.20 -7.55 -16.33
CA LEU A 37 11.16 -6.80 -15.64
C LEU A 37 11.72 -6.41 -14.27
N ASN A 38 11.66 -5.12 -13.95
CA ASN A 38 11.99 -4.60 -12.63
C ASN A 38 10.69 -4.40 -11.85
N GLU A 39 10.71 -4.73 -10.56
CA GLU A 39 9.59 -4.45 -9.67
C GLU A 39 9.45 -2.95 -9.45
N VAL A 40 8.22 -2.47 -9.59
CA VAL A 40 7.82 -1.13 -9.15
C VAL A 40 7.03 -1.33 -7.87
N LEU A 41 7.46 -0.67 -6.80
CA LEU A 41 6.74 -0.57 -5.54
C LEU A 41 7.06 0.81 -4.95
N ARG A 42 6.11 1.74 -5.01
CA ARG A 42 6.32 3.12 -4.59
C ARG A 42 5.05 3.71 -3.99
N MET A 43 5.18 4.23 -2.77
CA MET A 43 4.23 5.15 -2.17
C MET A 43 4.68 6.59 -2.40
N THR A 44 3.75 7.51 -2.58
CA THR A 44 4.02 8.96 -2.64
C THR A 44 2.94 9.70 -1.90
N ILE A 45 3.32 10.42 -0.84
CA ILE A 45 2.45 11.38 -0.14
C ILE A 45 2.42 12.65 -0.98
N THR A 46 1.23 13.02 -1.47
CA THR A 46 1.01 14.16 -2.36
C THR A 46 0.53 15.40 -1.60
N ASN A 47 -0.04 15.20 -0.41
CA ASN A 47 -0.50 16.25 0.51
C ASN A 47 -0.44 15.77 1.97
N GLY A 48 -0.37 16.69 2.93
CA GLY A 48 -0.44 16.36 4.37
C GLY A 48 0.85 15.79 4.94
N GLY A 49 1.94 16.57 4.86
CA GLY A 49 3.26 16.18 5.38
C GLY A 49 3.34 16.16 6.92
N ASN A 50 3.14 17.30 7.58
CA ASN A 50 3.14 17.40 9.05
C ASN A 50 1.75 17.79 9.55
N ILE A 51 1.16 16.94 10.38
CA ILE A 51 -0.15 17.16 10.99
C ILE A 51 0.08 17.63 12.44
N GLU A 52 -0.42 18.82 12.78
CA GLU A 52 -0.31 19.38 14.13
C GLU A 52 -1.64 19.98 14.58
N PHE A 53 -2.28 19.32 15.54
CA PHE A 53 -3.52 19.78 16.15
C PHE A 53 -3.22 20.78 17.26
N THR A 54 -3.75 22.00 17.16
CA THR A 54 -3.54 23.06 18.16
C THR A 54 -4.85 23.42 18.86
N PHE A 55 -4.98 23.02 20.11
CA PHE A 55 -6.15 23.30 20.95
C PHE A 55 -5.99 24.69 21.59
N ASN A 56 -6.88 25.63 21.24
CA ASN A 56 -6.77 27.04 21.66
C ASN A 56 -8.00 27.57 22.41
N SER A 57 -9.11 26.84 22.35
CA SER A 57 -10.37 27.20 22.99
C SER A 57 -10.91 26.04 23.80
N ILE A 58 -11.74 26.35 24.80
CA ILE A 58 -12.43 25.32 25.59
C ILE A 58 -13.30 24.41 24.72
N ASP A 59 -13.81 24.93 23.60
CA ASP A 59 -14.59 24.18 22.64
C ASP A 59 -13.71 23.14 21.92
N ASP A 60 -12.46 23.47 21.57
CA ASP A 60 -11.51 22.50 21.02
C ASP A 60 -11.27 21.34 22.00
N TYR A 61 -11.08 21.65 23.29
CA TYR A 61 -10.84 20.61 24.30
C TYR A 61 -12.06 19.70 24.52
N ARG A 62 -13.27 20.21 24.32
CA ARG A 62 -14.53 19.47 24.49
C ARG A 62 -14.90 18.65 23.26
N ASP A 63 -14.75 19.25 22.09
CA ASP A 63 -15.32 18.75 20.83
C ASP A 63 -14.22 18.12 19.94
N GLY A 64 -12.95 18.50 20.12
CA GLY A 64 -11.83 18.03 19.31
C GLY A 64 -11.69 18.78 17.98
N LEU A 65 -10.71 18.35 17.18
CA LEU A 65 -10.35 18.93 15.89
C LEU A 65 -10.35 17.85 14.80
N SER A 66 -10.83 18.17 13.61
CA SER A 66 -10.94 17.20 12.50
C SER A 66 -10.57 17.83 11.17
N GLY A 67 -10.01 17.03 10.26
CA GLY A 67 -9.86 17.38 8.84
C GLY A 67 -11.19 17.40 8.08
N ASP A 68 -12.22 16.80 8.66
CA ASP A 68 -13.59 16.79 8.15
C ASP A 68 -14.54 17.45 9.16
N ALA A 69 -14.65 18.77 9.08
CA ALA A 69 -15.60 19.56 9.86
C ALA A 69 -17.07 19.34 9.42
N ALA A 70 -17.28 18.85 8.19
CA ALA A 70 -18.61 18.78 7.60
C ALA A 70 -19.36 17.51 8.00
N THR A 71 -18.65 16.41 8.21
CA THR A 71 -19.25 15.11 8.57
C THR A 71 -18.92 14.64 9.98
N SER A 72 -17.88 15.19 10.63
CA SER A 72 -17.62 14.84 12.03
C SER A 72 -18.80 15.23 12.92
N GLY A 73 -19.27 14.27 13.71
CA GLY A 73 -20.40 14.44 14.62
C GLY A 73 -20.02 15.17 15.91
N SER A 74 -18.71 15.28 16.18
CA SER A 74 -18.20 15.75 17.46
C SER A 74 -17.18 16.88 17.33
N ALA A 75 -16.47 17.03 16.21
CA ALA A 75 -15.40 18.03 16.08
C ALA A 75 -15.91 19.47 16.16
N ASN A 76 -15.07 20.36 16.71
CA ASN A 76 -15.37 21.79 16.73
C ASN A 76 -15.44 22.34 15.28
N PRO A 77 -16.61 22.80 14.80
CA PRO A 77 -16.77 23.26 13.42
C PRO A 77 -16.08 24.60 13.14
N ALA A 78 -15.67 25.34 14.18
CA ALA A 78 -15.01 26.64 14.01
C ALA A 78 -13.52 26.53 13.73
N THR A 79 -12.88 25.42 14.14
CA THR A 79 -11.42 25.23 14.14
C THR A 79 -10.98 23.96 13.41
N SER A 80 -11.92 23.08 13.04
CA SER A 80 -11.67 21.96 12.13
C SER A 80 -11.36 22.47 10.72
N ASP A 81 -10.30 21.93 10.10
CA ASP A 81 -9.67 22.50 8.90
C ASP A 81 -9.17 21.38 7.97
N PRO A 82 -9.39 21.48 6.65
CA PRO A 82 -8.89 20.51 5.66
C PRO A 82 -7.36 20.34 5.63
N MET A 83 -6.59 21.12 6.40
CA MET A 83 -5.16 20.89 6.62
C MET A 83 -4.85 19.57 7.35
N TYR A 84 -5.81 18.99 8.08
CA TYR A 84 -5.65 17.71 8.77
C TYR A 84 -5.94 16.50 7.85
N VAL A 85 -5.44 16.58 6.62
CA VAL A 85 -5.68 15.57 5.57
C VAL A 85 -4.34 15.18 4.95
N THR A 86 -4.12 13.89 4.78
CA THR A 86 -2.98 13.33 4.06
C THR A 86 -3.49 12.56 2.83
N ASP A 87 -3.03 12.98 1.65
CA ASP A 87 -3.32 12.27 0.41
C ASP A 87 -2.07 11.50 -0.03
N PHE A 88 -2.26 10.27 -0.49
CA PHE A 88 -1.17 9.45 -0.98
C PHE A 88 -1.61 8.52 -2.11
N THR A 89 -0.64 8.18 -2.95
CA THR A 89 -0.82 7.26 -4.07
C THR A 89 0.18 6.12 -3.98
N ILE A 90 -0.18 4.96 -4.54
CA ILE A 90 0.71 3.81 -4.65
C ILE A 90 0.81 3.39 -6.12
N ALA A 91 2.03 3.17 -6.60
CA ALA A 91 2.25 2.52 -7.89
C ALA A 91 2.98 1.21 -7.65
N SER A 92 2.40 0.11 -8.12
CA SER A 92 2.95 -1.22 -7.92
C SER A 92 2.77 -2.14 -9.13
N SER A 93 3.80 -2.89 -9.48
CA SER A 93 3.73 -3.95 -10.49
C SER A 93 3.23 -5.29 -9.94
N THR A 94 3.11 -5.39 -8.62
CA THR A 94 2.72 -6.58 -7.85
C THR A 94 1.65 -6.21 -6.83
N ARG A 95 0.99 -7.20 -6.26
CA ARG A 95 0.08 -6.98 -5.13
C ARG A 95 0.90 -6.46 -3.95
N TRP A 96 0.28 -5.62 -3.13
CA TRP A 96 0.95 -4.97 -2.02
C TRP A 96 0.07 -4.89 -0.78
N GLU A 97 0.73 -4.66 0.34
CA GLU A 97 0.14 -4.35 1.63
C GLU A 97 0.82 -3.10 2.19
N LEU A 98 0.02 -2.21 2.78
CA LEU A 98 0.48 -1.01 3.46
C LEU A 98 0.25 -1.20 4.96
N SER A 99 1.34 -1.20 5.72
CA SER A 99 1.29 -1.11 7.18
C SER A 99 1.46 0.34 7.64
N TYR A 100 0.84 0.68 8.76
CA TYR A 100 0.93 1.98 9.40
C TYR A 100 1.06 1.85 10.93
N GLY A 101 1.31 2.98 11.59
CA GLY A 101 1.17 3.10 13.03
C GLY A 101 2.14 4.12 13.62
N SER A 102 1.96 4.41 14.89
CA SER A 102 2.84 5.25 15.67
C SER A 102 4.19 4.56 15.93
N GLU A 103 5.29 5.29 15.81
CA GLU A 103 6.63 4.81 16.19
C GLU A 103 6.72 4.48 17.69
N GLU A 104 5.94 5.18 18.52
CA GLU A 104 5.95 5.07 19.98
C GLU A 104 4.61 4.57 20.51
N ALA A 105 4.60 4.02 21.74
CA ALA A 105 3.37 3.54 22.39
C ALA A 105 2.40 4.65 22.84
N THR A 106 2.89 5.89 22.89
CA THR A 106 2.15 7.10 23.28
C THR A 106 2.81 8.29 22.58
N PHE A 107 2.09 9.40 22.42
CA PHE A 107 2.76 10.66 22.11
C PHE A 107 3.56 11.13 23.31
N ILE A 108 4.75 11.70 23.07
CA ILE A 108 5.68 12.17 24.10
C ILE A 108 5.72 13.70 24.10
N GLY A 109 5.60 14.31 25.27
CA GLY A 109 5.74 15.76 25.45
C GLY A 109 7.16 16.24 25.15
N THR A 110 7.30 17.32 24.37
CA THR A 110 8.61 17.89 24.06
C THR A 110 9.17 18.78 25.16
N ASP A 111 8.30 19.42 25.95
CA ASP A 111 8.74 20.26 27.07
C ASP A 111 9.05 19.40 28.30
N ASN A 112 8.24 18.36 28.55
CA ASN A 112 8.50 17.36 29.57
C ASN A 112 8.18 15.94 29.04
N PRO A 113 9.19 15.09 28.79
CA PRO A 113 8.99 13.72 28.30
C PRO A 113 8.20 12.80 29.24
N ALA A 114 7.98 13.19 30.51
CA ALA A 114 7.10 12.46 31.41
C ALA A 114 5.61 12.74 31.14
N ASN A 115 5.28 13.82 30.43
CA ASN A 115 3.95 14.05 29.91
C ASN A 115 3.75 13.12 28.71
N THR A 116 2.70 12.30 28.76
CA THR A 116 2.32 11.40 27.68
C THR A 116 0.86 11.61 27.32
N LEU A 117 0.51 11.36 26.07
CA LEU A 117 -0.87 11.34 25.58
C LEU A 117 -1.10 10.00 24.89
N SER A 118 -2.18 9.31 25.25
CA SER A 118 -2.52 8.02 24.66
C SER A 118 -2.85 8.18 23.17
N LEU A 119 -2.47 7.19 22.36
CA LEU A 119 -2.61 7.27 20.91
C LEU A 119 -4.07 7.34 20.45
N ASP A 120 -4.99 6.74 21.21
CA ASP A 120 -6.44 6.75 20.98
C ASP A 120 -7.08 8.14 21.02
N ASN A 121 -6.35 9.16 21.45
CA ASN A 121 -6.77 10.55 21.29
C ASN A 121 -6.68 11.05 19.85
N VAL A 122 -5.90 10.40 19.00
CA VAL A 122 -5.81 10.67 17.57
C VAL A 122 -6.43 9.51 16.82
N GLY A 123 -7.26 9.84 15.85
CA GLY A 123 -7.91 8.87 14.98
C GLY A 123 -7.98 9.38 13.56
N PHE A 124 -8.49 8.53 12.68
CA PHE A 124 -8.62 8.85 11.28
C PHE A 124 -9.68 7.99 10.59
N ASN A 125 -10.16 8.49 9.46
CA ASN A 125 -10.82 7.66 8.46
C ASN A 125 -9.99 7.62 7.18
N LEU A 126 -10.24 6.59 6.38
CA LEU A 126 -9.55 6.33 5.13
C LEU A 126 -10.57 6.22 4.00
N ALA A 127 -10.31 6.93 2.90
CA ALA A 127 -11.09 6.83 1.67
C ALA A 127 -10.20 6.32 0.53
N SER A 128 -10.78 5.50 -0.35
CA SER A 128 -10.20 5.21 -1.66
C SER A 128 -10.86 6.12 -2.69
N ASN A 129 -10.02 6.87 -3.41
CA ASN A 129 -10.40 7.77 -4.49
C ASN A 129 -10.11 7.17 -5.88
N GLY A 130 -9.28 6.12 -5.92
CA GLY A 130 -8.85 5.44 -7.13
C GLY A 130 -9.89 4.47 -7.68
N THR A 131 -9.49 3.72 -8.72
CA THR A 131 -10.33 2.66 -9.30
C THR A 131 -10.46 1.45 -8.36
N HIS A 132 -9.40 1.16 -7.58
CA HIS A 132 -9.43 0.09 -6.58
C HIS A 132 -10.15 0.56 -5.33
N ALA A 133 -11.34 0.01 -5.09
CA ALA A 133 -12.19 0.40 -3.96
C ALA A 133 -12.11 -0.60 -2.79
N PHE A 134 -12.40 -0.09 -1.59
CA PHE A 134 -12.65 -0.94 -0.44
C PHE A 134 -13.91 -1.80 -0.65
N LEU A 135 -14.01 -2.92 0.08
CA LEU A 135 -15.08 -3.94 -0.02
C LEU A 135 -15.12 -4.74 -1.33
N THR A 136 -14.42 -4.30 -2.38
CA THR A 136 -14.32 -5.04 -3.65
C THR A 136 -12.94 -5.67 -3.80
N GLU A 137 -11.91 -4.84 -3.78
CA GLU A 137 -10.54 -5.20 -4.14
C GLU A 137 -9.60 -4.94 -2.98
N LEU A 138 -9.80 -3.85 -2.26
CA LEU A 138 -9.02 -3.51 -1.09
C LEU A 138 -9.81 -3.78 0.18
N THR A 139 -9.10 -3.99 1.28
CA THR A 139 -9.70 -3.91 2.61
C THR A 139 -8.82 -3.12 3.56
N SER A 140 -9.47 -2.37 4.45
CA SER A 140 -8.85 -1.71 5.60
C SER A 140 -9.56 -2.15 6.87
N ALA A 141 -8.99 -3.13 7.56
CA ALA A 141 -9.55 -3.63 8.81
C ALA A 141 -9.69 -2.54 9.89
N PRO A 142 -8.68 -1.66 10.12
CA PRO A 142 -8.78 -0.63 11.15
C PRO A 142 -9.96 0.33 10.93
N THR A 143 -10.17 0.79 9.69
CA THR A 143 -11.24 1.75 9.39
C THR A 143 -12.57 1.08 9.04
N THR A 144 -12.67 -0.25 9.14
CA THR A 144 -13.78 -1.04 8.60
C THR A 144 -14.13 -0.56 7.19
N ASP A 145 -13.14 -0.61 6.29
CA ASP A 145 -13.28 -0.21 4.89
C ASP A 145 -13.77 1.25 4.70
N GLY A 146 -13.32 2.15 5.57
CA GLY A 146 -13.64 3.58 5.57
C GLY A 146 -14.96 3.96 6.26
N THR A 147 -15.64 3.01 6.91
CA THR A 147 -16.95 3.26 7.57
C THR A 147 -16.83 3.63 9.05
N VAL A 148 -15.69 3.39 9.67
CA VAL A 148 -15.40 3.67 11.07
C VAL A 148 -14.20 4.60 11.18
N ILE A 149 -14.23 5.48 12.19
CA ILE A 149 -13.06 6.23 12.61
C ILE A 149 -12.18 5.30 13.44
N ALA A 150 -11.03 4.93 12.90
CA ALA A 150 -10.03 4.15 13.61
C ALA A 150 -9.24 5.04 14.56
N ASP A 151 -8.82 4.51 15.70
CA ASP A 151 -7.77 5.10 16.52
C ASP A 151 -6.38 4.88 15.91
N LEU A 152 -5.41 5.68 16.38
CA LEU A 152 -4.01 5.48 16.06
C LEU A 152 -3.44 4.35 16.93
N ASP A 153 -2.93 3.31 16.28
CA ASP A 153 -2.25 2.20 16.93
C ASP A 153 -0.73 2.32 16.87
N VAL A 154 -0.04 1.49 17.66
CA VAL A 154 1.42 1.31 17.60
C VAL A 154 1.80 0.52 16.35
N PHE A 155 2.83 0.96 15.63
CA PHE A 155 3.35 0.26 14.45
C PHE A 155 3.91 -1.13 14.80
N PRO A 156 3.73 -2.17 13.96
CA PRO A 156 2.98 -2.18 12.69
C PRO A 156 1.53 -2.69 12.83
N VAL A 157 0.60 -1.98 12.19
CA VAL A 157 -0.77 -2.44 11.92
C VAL A 157 -1.00 -2.42 10.41
N VAL A 158 -1.66 -3.45 9.87
CA VAL A 158 -2.01 -3.51 8.44
C VAL A 158 -3.12 -2.50 8.16
N LEU A 159 -2.82 -1.44 7.40
CA LEU A 159 -3.77 -0.41 7.02
C LEU A 159 -4.62 -0.81 5.82
N ILE A 160 -3.97 -1.29 4.75
CA ILE A 160 -4.63 -1.70 3.49
C ILE A 160 -4.00 -2.99 2.99
N THR A 161 -4.83 -3.95 2.60
CA THR A 161 -4.40 -5.21 1.94
C THR A 161 -5.36 -5.58 0.81
N ASP A 162 -5.01 -6.59 0.01
CA ASP A 162 -5.65 -6.95 -1.27
C ASP A 162 -7.00 -7.69 -1.16
N ASN A 163 -7.60 -7.73 0.05
CA ASN A 163 -8.83 -8.45 0.36
C ASN A 163 -8.82 -9.95 -0.08
N GLY A 164 -7.63 -10.54 -0.23
CA GLY A 164 -7.46 -11.91 -0.75
C GLY A 164 -7.79 -12.05 -2.24
N ASN A 165 -7.96 -10.95 -2.99
CA ASN A 165 -8.25 -10.96 -4.40
C ASN A 165 -6.94 -10.96 -5.21
N VAL A 166 -6.65 -12.09 -5.88
CA VAL A 166 -5.43 -12.29 -6.67
C VAL A 166 -5.27 -11.37 -7.89
N LEU A 167 -6.31 -10.61 -8.25
CA LEU A 167 -6.29 -9.61 -9.31
C LEU A 167 -6.19 -8.16 -8.77
N SER A 168 -6.00 -7.98 -7.47
CA SER A 168 -6.18 -6.70 -6.78
C SER A 168 -4.87 -5.96 -6.47
N SER A 169 -5.01 -4.68 -6.15
CA SER A 169 -4.04 -3.69 -5.65
C SER A 169 -2.86 -3.32 -6.55
N ALA A 170 -2.37 -4.22 -7.40
CA ALA A 170 -1.38 -3.85 -8.43
C ALA A 170 -1.97 -2.82 -9.41
N GLY A 171 -1.25 -1.76 -9.72
CA GLY A 171 -1.78 -0.66 -10.53
C GLY A 171 -0.92 0.59 -10.45
N ASP A 172 -1.40 1.66 -11.08
CA ASP A 172 -0.77 2.98 -11.00
C ASP A 172 -1.51 3.91 -10.02
N VAL A 173 -1.10 5.18 -10.02
CA VAL A 173 -1.63 6.22 -9.13
C VAL A 173 -3.11 6.54 -9.38
N THR A 174 -3.66 6.17 -10.54
CA THR A 174 -5.09 6.28 -10.85
C THR A 174 -5.87 5.14 -10.19
N ASP A 175 -5.23 3.98 -10.03
CA ASP A 175 -5.86 2.82 -9.42
C ASP A 175 -5.82 2.91 -7.90
N ASN A 176 -4.68 3.34 -7.35
CA ASN A 176 -4.43 3.43 -5.92
C ASN A 176 -4.18 4.89 -5.50
N ASP A 177 -5.27 5.59 -5.20
CA ASP A 177 -5.29 6.96 -4.67
C ASP A 177 -6.14 6.97 -3.39
N PHE A 178 -5.61 7.52 -2.31
CA PHE A 178 -6.20 7.43 -0.98
C PHE A 178 -6.09 8.76 -0.22
N THR A 179 -7.08 8.99 0.63
CA THR A 179 -7.12 10.12 1.55
C THR A 179 -7.28 9.62 2.98
N ILE A 180 -6.35 10.00 3.86
CA ILE A 180 -6.50 9.91 5.31
C ILE A 180 -7.01 11.24 5.82
N THR A 181 -8.13 11.24 6.52
CA THR A 181 -8.63 12.42 7.23
C THR A 181 -8.42 12.24 8.72
N TRP A 182 -7.49 13.02 9.26
CA TRP A 182 -7.07 12.94 10.65
C TRP A 182 -7.99 13.73 11.55
N ARG A 183 -8.08 13.28 12.80
CA ARG A 183 -8.81 13.99 13.86
C ARG A 183 -8.20 13.70 15.22
N CYS A 184 -8.42 14.61 16.16
CA CYS A 184 -7.89 14.54 17.52
C CYS A 184 -8.96 14.96 18.53
N GLY A 185 -9.18 14.15 19.55
CA GLY A 185 -10.09 14.44 20.66
C GLY A 185 -11.58 14.40 20.34
N THR A 186 -12.00 13.91 19.17
CA THR A 186 -13.41 13.97 18.75
C THR A 186 -14.29 12.86 19.33
N THR A 187 -13.75 11.89 20.07
CA THR A 187 -14.51 10.79 20.72
C THR A 187 -15.33 9.91 19.77
N GLU A 188 -14.97 9.88 18.49
CA GLU A 188 -15.70 9.16 17.44
C GLU A 188 -15.11 7.77 17.17
N GLY A 189 -15.96 6.82 16.81
CA GLY A 189 -15.54 5.47 16.42
C GLY A 189 -14.77 4.76 17.53
N ASP A 190 -13.57 4.31 17.20
CA ASP A 190 -12.69 3.56 18.11
C ASP A 190 -11.76 4.48 18.91
N MET A 191 -11.83 5.81 18.71
CA MET A 191 -11.08 6.78 19.50
C MET A 191 -11.47 6.77 20.99
N ASN A 192 -10.65 7.43 21.81
CA ASN A 192 -10.95 7.63 23.22
C ASN A 192 -12.34 8.24 23.40
N ALA A 193 -13.24 7.52 24.06
CA ALA A 193 -14.63 7.95 24.25
C ALA A 193 -14.80 9.14 25.21
N THR A 194 -13.71 9.62 25.83
CA THR A 194 -13.70 10.78 26.73
C THR A 194 -12.97 11.94 26.06
N SER A 195 -13.63 13.10 25.99
CA SER A 195 -13.03 14.32 25.44
C SER A 195 -11.75 14.70 26.19
N ILE A 196 -10.82 15.41 25.55
CA ILE A 196 -9.57 15.85 26.19
C ILE A 196 -9.86 16.64 27.47
N LEU A 197 -10.93 17.45 27.47
CA LEU A 197 -11.36 18.23 28.62
C LEU A 197 -11.79 17.38 29.84
N GLU A 198 -12.38 16.21 29.59
CA GLU A 198 -13.04 15.39 30.61
C GLU A 198 -12.21 14.17 31.06
N GLN A 199 -11.04 13.95 30.45
CA GLN A 199 -10.11 12.93 30.90
C GLN A 199 -9.64 13.17 32.33
N ASP A 200 -9.40 12.10 33.09
CA ASP A 200 -8.97 12.17 34.50
C ASP A 200 -7.72 11.29 34.75
N PRO A 201 -6.54 11.89 34.99
CA PRO A 201 -6.29 13.34 34.94
C PRO A 201 -6.39 13.87 33.51
N SER A 202 -6.79 15.13 33.36
CA SER A 202 -6.73 15.82 32.06
C SER A 202 -5.28 15.84 31.57
N PRO A 203 -5.03 15.64 30.28
CA PRO A 203 -3.69 15.75 29.71
C PRO A 203 -3.04 17.09 30.08
N THR A 204 -1.80 17.04 30.56
CA THR A 204 -1.02 18.24 30.89
C THR A 204 -0.80 19.06 29.61
N PRO A 205 -0.86 20.39 29.64
CA PRO A 205 -0.46 21.20 28.48
C PRO A 205 1.01 20.95 28.12
N ASP A 206 1.26 20.43 26.92
CA ASP A 206 2.57 20.17 26.32
C ASP A 206 2.39 20.08 24.80
N ARG A 207 3.48 20.03 24.04
CA ARG A 207 3.47 19.64 22.63
C ARG A 207 3.79 18.15 22.54
N TYR A 208 2.79 17.36 22.23
CA TYR A 208 2.87 15.91 22.13
C TYR A 208 3.26 15.48 20.72
N ILE A 209 4.30 14.67 20.59
CA ILE A 209 4.81 14.20 19.28
C ILE A 209 4.94 12.69 19.22
N THR A 210 4.75 12.16 18.02
CA THR A 210 5.17 10.83 17.58
C THR A 210 5.29 10.84 16.05
N ASN A 211 6.06 9.94 15.47
CA ASN A 211 6.07 9.75 14.03
C ASN A 211 5.02 8.69 13.65
N VAL A 212 4.26 8.95 12.58
CA VAL A 212 3.45 7.90 11.95
C VAL A 212 4.28 7.28 10.84
N LEU A 213 4.55 6.00 10.96
CA LEU A 213 5.33 5.23 10.01
C LEU A 213 4.39 4.60 8.99
N PHE A 214 4.85 4.53 7.74
CA PHE A 214 4.20 3.79 6.67
C PHE A 214 5.21 2.83 6.05
N GLU A 215 4.85 1.56 5.94
CA GLU A 215 5.66 0.53 5.33
C GLU A 215 4.88 -0.16 4.21
N LEU A 216 5.40 -0.06 2.99
CA LEU A 216 4.82 -0.68 1.81
C LEU A 216 5.61 -1.96 1.47
N ALA A 217 4.92 -3.09 1.41
CA ALA A 217 5.50 -4.40 1.09
C ALA A 217 4.73 -5.10 -0.03
N SER A 218 5.39 -5.97 -0.79
CA SER A 218 4.72 -6.83 -1.79
C SER A 218 4.19 -8.12 -1.16
N LEU A 219 3.07 -8.63 -1.71
CA LEU A 219 2.29 -9.79 -1.23
C LEU A 219 2.48 -11.08 -2.04
#